data_AF-A0A9E2ELA7-F1
#
_entry.id   AF-A0A9E2ELA7-F1
#
_cell.length_a   1.000
_cell.length_b   1.000
_cell.length_c   1.000
_cell.angle_alpha   90.00
_cell.angle_beta   90.00
_cell.angle_gamma   90.00
#
_symmetry.space_group_name_H-M   'P 1'
#
loop_
_entity.id
_entity.type
_entity.pdbx_description
1 polymer ?
#
loop_
_entity_poly.entity_id
_entity_poly.type
_entity_poly.pdbx_seq_one_letter_code
_entity_poly.pdbx_strand_id
1 'polypeptide(L)'
;MFQKPKTKYYCKPNSKIFASFIGLLLSLNLSFTQSATLLTGGEAIDESLVTVKNNRLIFNGISENQLVQGYSIVGITFGALQGKAEIVNDYQIAYHPGLNICDESDRFSYLVSDGTFESVKEVTIEILCESIAIMSSMSPNGDGKQDSFVILGVDNYPNNELVIFNDLGHEIYRQINYANNWNGQYNGHSLPYGVYYYVFKPGNGETISGYLYVGQAS
;
A
#
# COMPACT_ATOMS: atom_id res chain seq x y z
N MET A 1 -1.62 25.90 -31.88
CA MET A 1 -2.90 25.55 -31.22
C MET A 1 -2.99 24.03 -31.19
N PHE A 2 -2.59 23.38 -30.10
CA PHE A 2 -2.55 21.91 -29.99
C PHE A 2 -3.53 21.44 -28.91
N GLN A 3 -4.43 20.53 -29.28
CA GLN A 3 -5.38 19.90 -28.36
C GLN A 3 -4.70 18.75 -27.60
N LYS A 4 -4.89 18.69 -26.27
CA LYS A 4 -4.52 17.51 -25.48
C LYS A 4 -5.53 16.38 -25.74
N PRO A 5 -5.11 15.11 -25.85
CA PRO A 5 -6.03 13.98 -25.83
C PRO A 5 -6.64 13.83 -24.43
N LYS A 6 -7.95 13.53 -24.37
CA LYS A 6 -8.65 13.16 -23.12
C LYS A 6 -8.71 11.64 -23.02
N THR A 7 -7.98 11.04 -22.08
CA THR A 7 -8.11 9.61 -21.79
C THR A 7 -9.31 9.39 -20.84
N LYS A 8 -10.34 8.66 -21.29
CA LYS A 8 -11.41 8.14 -20.44
C LYS A 8 -11.14 6.67 -20.18
N TYR A 9 -11.12 6.26 -18.91
CA TYR A 9 -11.15 4.85 -18.54
C TYR A 9 -12.61 4.39 -18.41
N TYR A 10 -12.91 3.22 -18.99
CA TYR A 10 -14.20 2.55 -18.91
C TYR A 10 -14.00 1.17 -18.29
N CYS A 11 -14.58 0.91 -17.12
CA CYS A 11 -14.72 -0.45 -16.61
C CYS A 11 -15.83 -1.19 -17.38
N LYS A 12 -15.55 -2.41 -17.85
CA LYS A 12 -16.56 -3.35 -18.34
C LYS A 12 -16.79 -4.45 -17.30
N PRO A 13 -18.04 -4.75 -16.92
CA PRO A 13 -18.35 -5.99 -16.22
C PRO A 13 -18.41 -7.16 -17.22
N ASN A 14 -17.68 -8.25 -16.95
CA ASN A 14 -17.81 -9.50 -17.68
C ASN A 14 -18.87 -10.39 -17.01
N SER A 15 -19.80 -10.93 -17.80
CA SER A 15 -20.78 -11.94 -17.34
C SER A 15 -21.01 -13.03 -18.39
N LYS A 16 -21.06 -14.28 -17.91
CA LYS A 16 -21.51 -15.59 -18.47
C LYS A 16 -20.75 -16.67 -17.69
N ILE A 17 -21.33 -17.77 -17.22
CA ILE A 17 -21.93 -18.94 -17.92
C ILE A 17 -22.93 -19.59 -16.93
N PHE A 18 -24.23 -19.72 -17.21
CA PHE A 18 -24.94 -20.83 -17.92
C PHE A 18 -24.96 -22.21 -17.21
N ALA A 19 -26.14 -22.65 -16.72
CA ALA A 19 -26.49 -24.06 -16.48
C ALA A 19 -28.03 -24.29 -16.39
N SER A 20 -28.47 -25.54 -16.63
CA SER A 20 -29.86 -26.00 -16.70
C SER A 20 -29.90 -27.55 -16.70
N PHE A 21 -30.97 -28.32 -16.43
CA PHE A 21 -32.42 -28.06 -16.26
C PHE A 21 -33.11 -29.30 -15.59
N ILE A 22 -34.37 -29.18 -15.13
CA ILE A 22 -35.27 -30.29 -14.67
C ILE A 22 -34.85 -30.96 -13.32
N GLY A 23 -35.72 -31.39 -12.39
CA GLY A 23 -37.17 -31.25 -12.23
C GLY A 23 -37.77 -32.31 -11.26
N LEU A 24 -39.06 -32.14 -10.89
CA LEU A 24 -39.97 -33.04 -10.13
C LEU A 24 -40.05 -32.91 -8.58
N LEU A 25 -41.29 -33.00 -8.07
CA LEU A 25 -41.74 -32.83 -6.67
C LEU A 25 -42.19 -34.17 -6.05
N LEU A 26 -42.03 -34.31 -4.73
CA LEU A 26 -42.79 -35.22 -3.85
C LEU A 26 -42.75 -34.69 -2.41
N SER A 27 -43.75 -34.99 -1.58
CA SER A 27 -44.05 -34.24 -0.34
C SER A 27 -44.49 -35.10 0.85
N LEU A 28 -44.17 -34.62 2.07
CA LEU A 28 -44.64 -35.08 3.41
C LEU A 28 -44.18 -36.49 3.87
N ASN A 29 -43.90 -36.80 5.16
CA ASN A 29 -43.88 -36.00 6.40
C ASN A 29 -43.17 -36.72 7.58
N LEU A 30 -42.64 -35.96 8.56
CA LEU A 30 -42.22 -36.34 9.96
C LEU A 30 -41.19 -37.48 10.14
N SER A 31 -40.32 -37.54 11.16
CA SER A 31 -39.80 -36.57 12.15
C SER A 31 -38.62 -37.23 12.88
N PHE A 32 -37.51 -36.54 13.18
CA PHE A 32 -36.80 -36.70 14.46
C PHE A 32 -35.90 -35.50 14.77
N THR A 33 -35.78 -35.17 16.06
CA THR A 33 -35.07 -33.98 16.56
C THR A 33 -33.60 -34.26 16.85
N GLN A 34 -32.69 -33.39 16.40
CA GLN A 34 -31.49 -33.06 17.16
C GLN A 34 -31.06 -31.62 16.91
N SER A 35 -30.84 -30.87 17.98
CA SER A 35 -30.45 -29.46 17.91
C SER A 35 -29.02 -29.30 17.43
N ALA A 36 -28.84 -28.53 16.37
CA ALA A 36 -27.61 -27.81 16.11
C ALA A 36 -28.00 -26.39 15.67
N THR A 37 -27.93 -25.44 16.60
CA THR A 37 -28.01 -24.03 16.25
C THR A 37 -26.80 -23.73 15.38
N LEU A 38 -27.00 -23.55 14.08
CA LEU A 38 -25.94 -23.07 13.20
C LEU A 38 -25.70 -21.61 13.56
N LEU A 39 -24.79 -21.38 14.51
CA LEU A 39 -24.17 -20.09 14.68
C LEU A 39 -23.33 -19.84 13.43
N THR A 40 -23.93 -19.16 12.44
CA THR A 40 -23.20 -18.49 11.36
C THR A 40 -22.50 -17.26 11.94
N GLY A 41 -21.64 -17.50 12.95
CA GLY A 41 -20.78 -16.53 13.57
C GLY A 41 -19.43 -16.57 12.86
N GLY A 42 -19.25 -15.64 11.92
CA GLY A 42 -18.11 -15.65 11.02
C GLY A 42 -18.43 -14.95 9.73
N GLU A 43 -18.70 -13.64 9.79
CA GLU A 43 -18.40 -12.79 8.63
C GLU A 43 -16.92 -12.99 8.31
N ALA A 44 -16.67 -13.61 7.16
CA ALA A 44 -15.37 -13.57 6.52
C ALA A 44 -15.16 -12.13 6.05
N ILE A 45 -14.51 -11.35 6.89
CA ILE A 45 -13.75 -10.20 6.43
C ILE A 45 -12.63 -10.74 5.53
N ASP A 46 -12.91 -10.82 4.24
CA ASP A 46 -11.87 -10.85 3.21
C ASP A 46 -11.28 -9.43 3.20
N GLU A 47 -10.28 -9.23 4.06
CA GLU A 47 -9.61 -7.93 4.15
C GLU A 47 -8.76 -7.77 2.89
N SER A 48 -9.31 -7.03 1.92
CA SER A 48 -8.52 -6.51 0.80
C SER A 48 -7.73 -5.30 1.27
N LEU A 49 -6.43 -5.49 1.47
CA LEU A 49 -5.47 -4.44 1.84
C LEU A 49 -4.62 -4.08 0.62
N VAL A 50 -4.01 -2.89 0.68
CA VAL A 50 -3.16 -2.38 -0.40
C VAL A 50 -1.78 -2.07 0.13
N THR A 51 -0.75 -2.42 -0.63
CA THR A 51 0.62 -1.95 -0.44
C THR A 51 1.24 -1.53 -1.77
N VAL A 52 2.39 -0.86 -1.72
CA VAL A 52 3.17 -0.51 -2.91
C VAL A 52 4.32 -1.51 -3.05
N LYS A 53 4.80 -1.71 -4.29
CA LYS A 53 6.02 -2.47 -4.60
C LYS A 53 7.14 -2.28 -3.56
N ASN A 54 7.70 -3.39 -3.07
CA ASN A 54 8.75 -3.44 -2.04
C ASN A 54 8.39 -2.81 -0.66
N ASN A 55 7.16 -2.31 -0.45
CA ASN A 55 6.78 -1.63 0.79
C ASN A 55 6.20 -2.62 1.82
N ARG A 56 6.75 -2.61 3.04
CA ARG A 56 6.30 -3.47 4.14
C ARG A 56 5.00 -2.91 4.72
N LEU A 57 3.92 -3.66 4.58
CA LEU A 57 2.63 -3.35 5.21
C LEU A 57 2.63 -3.93 6.63
N ILE A 58 2.13 -3.16 7.61
CA ILE A 58 1.80 -3.67 8.96
C ILE A 58 0.36 -3.30 9.25
N PHE A 59 -0.44 -4.26 9.69
CA PHE A 59 -1.86 -4.08 9.98
C PHE A 59 -2.26 -4.86 11.24
N ASN A 60 -3.38 -4.48 11.85
CA ASN A 60 -3.97 -5.20 12.96
C ASN A 60 -4.83 -6.35 12.40
N GLY A 61 -4.48 -7.61 12.67
CA GLY A 61 -5.23 -8.79 12.21
C GLY A 61 -6.45 -9.16 13.08
N ILE A 62 -6.71 -8.37 14.13
CA ILE A 62 -7.91 -8.48 14.97
C ILE A 62 -8.39 -7.08 15.38
N SER A 63 -9.71 -6.94 15.53
CA SER A 63 -10.34 -5.70 15.98
C SER A 63 -10.11 -5.43 17.47
N GLU A 64 -10.24 -4.16 17.89
CA GLU A 64 -10.18 -3.76 19.30
C GLU A 64 -11.20 -4.52 20.18
N ASN A 65 -12.38 -4.81 19.64
CA ASN A 65 -13.38 -5.61 20.36
C ASN A 65 -12.94 -7.07 20.55
N GLN A 66 -12.31 -7.68 19.55
CA GLN A 66 -11.75 -9.03 19.68
C GLN A 66 -10.58 -9.07 20.68
N LEU A 67 -9.72 -8.05 20.68
CA LEU A 67 -8.68 -7.85 21.68
C LEU A 67 -9.26 -7.80 23.11
N VAL A 68 -10.32 -7.02 23.33
CA VAL A 68 -11.03 -6.96 24.63
C VAL A 68 -11.68 -8.30 25.00
N GLN A 69 -12.09 -9.10 24.01
CA GLN A 69 -12.61 -10.46 24.20
C GLN A 69 -11.50 -11.51 24.42
N GLY A 70 -10.21 -11.13 24.38
CA GLY A 70 -9.08 -12.03 24.64
C GLY A 70 -8.57 -12.79 23.41
N TYR A 71 -9.01 -12.43 22.19
CA TYR A 71 -8.46 -13.02 20.98
C TYR A 71 -7.00 -12.57 20.75
N SER A 72 -6.20 -13.50 20.23
CA SER A 72 -4.84 -13.28 19.73
C SER A 72 -4.63 -14.01 18.39
N ILE A 73 -3.60 -13.60 17.64
CA ILE A 73 -3.14 -14.29 16.44
C ILE A 73 -2.25 -15.47 16.85
N VAL A 74 -2.66 -16.68 16.50
CA VAL A 74 -2.00 -17.93 16.91
C VAL A 74 -0.94 -18.38 15.90
N GLY A 75 -1.15 -18.13 14.61
CA GLY A 75 -0.26 -18.60 13.55
C GLY A 75 -0.70 -18.22 12.14
N ILE A 76 0.24 -18.21 11.19
CA ILE A 76 -0.07 -18.18 9.76
C ILE A 76 -0.42 -19.60 9.33
N THR A 77 -1.65 -19.82 8.84
CA THR A 77 -2.16 -21.14 8.44
C THR A 77 -1.83 -21.49 7.00
N PHE A 78 -1.81 -20.49 6.11
CA PHE A 78 -1.34 -20.63 4.74
C PHE A 78 -0.50 -19.39 4.41
N GLY A 79 0.75 -19.59 4.00
CA GLY A 79 1.66 -18.49 3.67
C GLY A 79 1.30 -17.81 2.35
N ALA A 80 1.77 -16.57 2.19
CA ALA A 80 1.65 -15.85 0.93
C ALA A 80 2.49 -16.50 -0.18
N LEU A 81 2.09 -16.35 -1.44
CA LEU A 81 2.74 -16.96 -2.59
C LEU A 81 3.89 -16.11 -3.15
N GLN A 82 3.74 -14.78 -3.08
CA GLN A 82 4.63 -13.82 -3.73
C GLN A 82 5.52 -13.09 -2.71
N GLY A 83 4.98 -12.80 -1.52
CA GLY A 83 5.66 -12.17 -0.39
C GLY A 83 5.75 -13.07 0.84
N LYS A 84 5.92 -12.47 2.01
CA LYS A 84 6.02 -13.15 3.31
C LYS A 84 5.20 -12.43 4.38
N ALA A 85 4.22 -13.14 4.94
CA ALA A 85 3.53 -12.75 6.17
C ALA A 85 4.35 -13.15 7.42
N GLU A 86 4.33 -12.29 8.45
CA GLU A 86 5.04 -12.49 9.71
C GLU A 86 4.24 -11.87 10.86
N ILE A 87 4.05 -12.62 11.94
CA ILE A 87 3.37 -12.13 13.15
C ILE A 87 4.35 -11.21 13.89
N VAL A 88 3.93 -9.96 14.12
CA VAL A 88 4.74 -8.94 14.82
C VAL A 88 4.49 -9.01 16.33
N ASN A 89 3.25 -9.26 16.72
CA ASN A 89 2.79 -9.47 18.10
C ASN A 89 1.38 -10.12 18.03
N ASP A 90 0.76 -10.33 19.18
CA ASP A 90 -0.54 -11.00 19.36
C ASP A 90 -1.70 -10.42 18.54
N TYR A 91 -1.57 -9.22 17.96
CA TYR A 91 -2.63 -8.57 17.17
C TYR A 91 -2.17 -7.94 15.85
N GLN A 92 -0.88 -7.97 15.51
CA GLN A 92 -0.35 -7.35 14.30
C GLN A 92 0.39 -8.33 13.39
N ILE A 93 0.16 -8.18 12.09
CA ILE A 93 0.85 -8.92 11.03
C ILE A 93 1.61 -7.93 10.16
N ALA A 94 2.84 -8.28 9.80
CA ALA A 94 3.60 -7.63 8.76
C ALA A 94 3.57 -8.47 7.48
N TYR A 95 3.25 -7.83 6.36
CA TYR A 95 3.42 -8.40 5.02
C TYR A 95 4.60 -7.74 4.31
N HIS A 96 5.50 -8.56 3.79
CA HIS A 96 6.66 -8.14 3.02
C HIS A 96 6.45 -8.58 1.56
N PRO A 97 6.20 -7.68 0.61
CA PRO A 97 6.08 -8.04 -0.81
C PRO A 97 7.35 -8.72 -1.33
N GLY A 98 7.19 -9.63 -2.29
CA GLY A 98 8.32 -10.17 -3.02
C GLY A 98 9.06 -9.08 -3.80
N LEU A 99 10.38 -9.23 -3.92
CA LEU A 99 11.22 -8.24 -4.59
C LEU A 99 10.77 -8.03 -6.04
N ASN A 100 10.54 -6.77 -6.40
CA ASN A 100 10.16 -6.34 -7.74
C ASN A 100 8.79 -6.79 -8.28
N ILE A 101 7.93 -7.36 -7.43
CA ILE A 101 6.55 -7.74 -7.75
C ILE A 101 5.62 -6.52 -7.59
N CYS A 102 4.73 -6.28 -8.56
CA CYS A 102 3.66 -5.28 -8.52
C CYS A 102 2.65 -5.44 -9.68
N ASP A 103 1.54 -4.69 -9.61
CA ASP A 103 0.30 -4.85 -10.40
C ASP A 103 -0.28 -6.26 -10.33
N GLU A 104 -0.05 -6.90 -9.18
CA GLU A 104 -0.39 -8.27 -8.84
C GLU A 104 -1.06 -8.30 -7.46
N SER A 105 -1.74 -9.40 -7.14
CA SER A 105 -2.24 -9.67 -5.80
C SER A 105 -1.57 -10.87 -5.17
N ASP A 106 -1.45 -10.86 -3.85
CA ASP A 106 -1.00 -11.99 -3.04
C ASP A 106 -2.01 -12.26 -1.93
N ARG A 107 -2.00 -13.45 -1.36
CA ARG A 107 -3.02 -13.86 -0.40
C ARG A 107 -2.49 -14.88 0.59
N PHE A 108 -2.85 -14.70 1.85
CA PHE A 108 -2.48 -15.62 2.93
C PHE A 108 -3.62 -15.77 3.93
N SER A 109 -3.52 -16.76 4.82
CA SER A 109 -4.48 -16.94 5.91
C SER A 109 -3.80 -17.15 7.25
N TYR A 110 -4.49 -16.75 8.32
CA TYR A 110 -4.01 -16.83 9.69
C TYR A 110 -5.11 -17.27 10.66
N LEU A 111 -4.71 -17.84 11.78
CA LEU A 111 -5.58 -18.33 12.85
C LEU A 111 -5.66 -17.29 13.98
N VAL A 112 -6.87 -16.99 14.44
CA VAL A 112 -7.11 -16.20 15.66
C VAL A 112 -7.89 -17.02 16.68
N SER A 113 -7.57 -16.87 17.96
CA SER A 113 -8.22 -17.61 19.06
C SER A 113 -8.24 -16.83 20.37
N ASP A 114 -9.30 -17.04 21.17
CA ASP A 114 -9.41 -16.65 22.58
C ASP A 114 -9.06 -17.79 23.56
N GLY A 115 -8.54 -18.91 23.06
CA GLY A 115 -8.25 -20.14 23.81
C GLY A 115 -9.45 -21.10 23.96
N THR A 116 -10.66 -20.70 23.56
CA THR A 116 -11.87 -21.55 23.53
C THR A 116 -12.40 -21.74 22.11
N PHE A 117 -12.38 -20.68 21.32
CA PHE A 117 -12.82 -20.64 19.93
C PHE A 117 -11.64 -20.32 19.00
N GLU A 118 -11.72 -20.83 17.78
CA GLU A 118 -10.73 -20.65 16.73
C GLU A 118 -11.43 -20.17 15.45
N SER A 119 -10.84 -19.19 14.77
CA SER A 119 -11.32 -18.68 13.49
C SER A 119 -10.14 -18.46 12.55
N VAL A 120 -10.21 -19.03 11.35
CA VAL A 120 -9.29 -18.69 10.26
C VAL A 120 -9.77 -17.39 9.59
N LYS A 121 -8.83 -16.51 9.28
CA LYS A 121 -9.01 -15.28 8.49
C LYS A 121 -8.19 -15.38 7.22
N GLU A 122 -8.75 -14.89 6.11
CA GLU A 122 -8.06 -14.77 4.82
C GLU A 122 -7.89 -13.28 4.51
N VAL A 123 -6.74 -12.90 3.96
CA VAL A 123 -6.39 -11.53 3.65
C VAL A 123 -5.74 -11.47 2.27
N THR A 124 -6.25 -10.57 1.44
CA THR A 124 -5.80 -10.36 0.06
C THR A 124 -5.06 -9.04 -0.01
N ILE A 125 -3.83 -9.04 -0.53
CA ILE A 125 -2.97 -7.86 -0.65
C ILE A 125 -2.84 -7.48 -2.12
N GLU A 126 -3.35 -6.32 -2.51
CA GLU A 126 -3.03 -5.71 -3.80
C GLU A 126 -1.66 -5.00 -3.70
N ILE A 127 -0.75 -5.28 -4.64
CA ILE A 127 0.60 -4.71 -4.68
C ILE A 127 0.69 -3.74 -5.86
N LEU A 128 0.50 -2.45 -5.61
CA LEU A 128 0.52 -1.44 -6.68
C LEU A 128 1.93 -1.25 -7.24
N CYS A 129 2.07 -1.11 -8.57
CA CYS A 129 3.31 -0.62 -9.19
C CYS A 129 3.53 0.89 -8.99
N GLU A 130 2.68 1.59 -8.21
CA GLU A 130 2.64 3.05 -8.13
C GLU A 130 4.04 3.64 -7.89
N SER A 131 4.59 4.21 -8.96
CA SER A 131 5.95 4.70 -8.97
C SER A 131 6.00 6.06 -8.30
N ILE A 132 6.94 6.20 -7.38
CA ILE A 132 7.28 7.48 -6.79
C ILE A 132 7.71 8.46 -7.89
N ALA A 133 6.85 9.43 -8.19
CA ALA A 133 7.05 10.35 -9.30
C ALA A 133 7.74 11.62 -8.79
N ILE A 134 9.03 11.73 -9.08
CA ILE A 134 9.88 12.84 -8.67
C ILE A 134 9.81 13.94 -9.73
N MET A 135 9.35 15.13 -9.37
CA MET A 135 9.27 16.28 -10.29
C MET A 135 10.67 16.79 -10.62
N SER A 136 11.02 16.83 -11.92
CA SER A 136 12.36 17.28 -12.36
C SER A 136 12.59 18.79 -12.29
N SER A 137 11.62 19.57 -11.80
CA SER A 137 11.69 21.03 -11.67
C SER A 137 11.03 21.54 -10.39
N MET A 138 11.54 22.66 -9.87
CA MET A 138 10.88 23.47 -8.84
C MET A 138 11.09 24.97 -9.11
N SER A 139 10.13 25.79 -8.67
CA SER A 139 10.07 27.24 -8.87
C SER A 139 9.78 27.95 -7.54
N PRO A 140 10.77 28.09 -6.64
CA PRO A 140 10.62 28.73 -5.32
C PRO A 140 10.47 30.26 -5.45
N ASN A 141 9.31 30.71 -5.92
CA ASN A 141 8.99 32.12 -6.18
C ASN A 141 7.94 32.68 -5.19
N GLY A 142 7.33 31.83 -4.36
CA GLY A 142 6.28 32.16 -3.39
C GLY A 142 4.87 32.27 -3.97
N ASP A 143 4.62 31.76 -5.19
CA ASP A 143 3.30 31.83 -5.83
C ASP A 143 2.34 30.66 -5.48
N GLY A 144 2.84 29.68 -4.71
CA GLY A 144 2.11 28.49 -4.28
C GLY A 144 2.24 27.28 -5.21
N LYS A 145 3.02 27.35 -6.29
CA LYS A 145 3.15 26.27 -7.30
C LYS A 145 4.58 25.77 -7.43
N GLN A 146 4.82 24.53 -7.02
CA GLN A 146 6.16 23.90 -7.07
C GLN A 146 7.22 24.74 -6.34
N ASP A 147 6.82 25.46 -5.28
CA ASP A 147 7.74 26.21 -4.41
C ASP A 147 8.71 25.30 -3.66
N SER A 148 8.40 24.01 -3.57
CA SER A 148 9.27 22.96 -3.04
C SER A 148 9.60 21.91 -4.08
N PHE A 149 10.64 21.13 -3.83
CA PHE A 149 10.96 19.95 -4.63
C PHE A 149 9.94 18.84 -4.32
N VAL A 150 9.03 18.58 -5.26
CA VAL A 150 7.89 17.67 -5.05
C VAL A 150 8.21 16.24 -5.51
N ILE A 151 7.95 15.30 -4.59
CA ILE A 151 7.94 13.86 -4.80
C ILE A 151 6.52 13.38 -4.54
N LEU A 152 5.83 12.89 -5.56
CA LEU A 152 4.47 12.38 -5.46
C LEU A 152 4.47 10.99 -4.81
N GLY A 153 3.53 10.75 -3.89
CA GLY A 153 3.45 9.51 -3.12
C GLY A 153 4.50 9.36 -2.01
N VAL A 154 5.24 10.42 -1.67
CA VAL A 154 6.31 10.38 -0.64
C VAL A 154 5.81 9.92 0.74
N ASP A 155 4.54 10.20 1.07
CA ASP A 155 3.91 9.81 2.33
C ASP A 155 3.80 8.28 2.50
N ASN A 156 3.81 7.52 1.40
CA ASN A 156 3.86 6.05 1.42
C ASN A 156 5.24 5.50 1.85
N TYR A 157 6.25 6.37 1.96
CA TYR A 157 7.63 6.04 2.29
C TYR A 157 8.08 6.74 3.58
N PRO A 158 7.51 6.39 4.76
CA PRO A 158 7.72 7.12 6.02
C PRO A 158 9.13 7.01 6.61
N ASN A 159 10.00 6.17 6.03
CA ASN A 159 11.42 6.01 6.39
C ASN A 159 12.37 6.50 5.28
N ASN A 160 11.90 7.39 4.41
CA ASN A 160 12.70 7.84 3.27
C ASN A 160 13.88 8.74 3.69
N GLU A 161 14.88 8.88 2.84
CA GLU A 161 15.91 9.90 2.94
C GLU A 161 16.07 10.61 1.59
N LEU A 162 16.04 11.93 1.60
CA LEU A 162 16.41 12.75 0.45
C LEU A 162 17.75 13.45 0.71
N VAL A 163 18.67 13.34 -0.24
CA VAL A 163 19.93 14.11 -0.29
C VAL A 163 20.00 14.87 -1.61
N ILE A 164 20.43 16.13 -1.57
CA ILE A 164 20.58 17.00 -2.74
C ILE A 164 21.98 17.58 -2.77
N PHE A 165 22.55 17.62 -3.97
CA PHE A 165 23.91 18.05 -4.28
C PHE A 165 23.90 19.18 -5.30
N ASN A 166 24.91 20.05 -5.24
CA ASN A 166 25.20 20.98 -6.33
C ASN A 166 25.89 20.27 -7.51
N ASP A 167 26.19 21.05 -8.55
CA ASP A 167 26.91 20.65 -9.76
C ASP A 167 28.32 20.07 -9.50
N LEU A 168 28.97 20.49 -8.42
CA LEU A 168 30.27 19.98 -7.96
C LEU A 168 30.17 18.72 -7.09
N GLY A 169 28.95 18.20 -6.83
CA GLY A 169 28.73 17.04 -5.98
C GLY A 169 28.83 17.30 -4.47
N HIS A 170 28.86 18.57 -4.04
CA HIS A 170 28.76 18.93 -2.63
C HIS A 170 27.32 18.81 -2.17
N GLU A 171 27.10 18.16 -1.02
CA GLU A 171 25.79 18.10 -0.35
C GLU A 171 25.36 19.50 0.09
N ILE A 172 24.14 19.89 -0.29
CA ILE A 172 23.52 21.17 0.07
C ILE A 172 22.23 20.99 0.86
N TYR A 173 21.65 19.78 0.85
CA TYR A 173 20.48 19.46 1.66
C TYR A 173 20.41 17.95 1.94
N ARG A 174 19.96 17.60 3.14
CA ARG A 174 19.61 16.25 3.54
C ARG A 174 18.44 16.30 4.50
N GLN A 175 17.46 15.43 4.28
CA GLN A 175 16.39 15.18 5.26
C GLN A 175 16.00 13.70 5.26
N ILE A 176 15.95 13.13 6.46
CA ILE A 176 15.28 11.87 6.75
C ILE A 176 13.79 12.18 6.95
N ASN A 177 12.92 11.32 6.44
CA ASN A 177 11.48 11.50 6.36
C ASN A 177 11.14 12.80 5.61
N TYR A 178 11.57 12.88 4.35
CA TYR A 178 11.23 14.00 3.48
C TYR A 178 9.73 14.04 3.21
N ALA A 179 9.14 15.24 3.27
CA ALA A 179 7.70 15.46 3.17
C ALA A 179 7.40 16.69 2.28
N ASN A 180 8.07 16.80 1.13
CA ASN A 180 7.89 17.88 0.16
C ASN A 180 8.08 19.30 0.71
N ASN A 181 8.95 19.45 1.73
CA ASN A 181 9.14 20.67 2.50
C ASN A 181 10.41 21.48 2.14
N TRP A 182 11.26 21.02 1.22
CA TRP A 182 12.46 21.77 0.83
C TRP A 182 12.16 22.77 -0.27
N ASN A 183 12.35 24.05 0.05
CA ASN A 183 12.03 25.20 -0.78
C ASN A 183 13.24 25.78 -1.55
N GLY A 184 14.24 24.95 -1.84
CA GLY A 184 15.41 25.38 -2.61
C GLY A 184 16.32 26.37 -1.86
N GLN A 185 16.38 26.28 -0.53
CA GLN A 185 17.30 27.06 0.29
C GLN A 185 18.50 26.24 0.77
N TYR A 186 19.65 26.91 0.84
CA TYR A 186 20.88 26.42 1.47
C TYR A 186 21.45 27.50 2.39
N ASN A 187 21.78 27.15 3.64
CA ASN A 187 22.28 28.09 4.66
C ASN A 187 21.46 29.39 4.77
N GLY A 188 20.12 29.29 4.71
CA GLY A 188 19.18 30.42 4.80
C GLY A 188 19.09 31.32 3.57
N HIS A 189 19.72 30.94 2.45
CA HIS A 189 19.70 31.69 1.19
C HIS A 189 19.05 30.86 0.09
N SER A 190 18.26 31.51 -0.79
CA SER A 190 17.74 30.87 -1.99
C SER A 190 18.87 30.44 -2.93
N LEU A 191 18.77 29.23 -3.47
CA LEU A 191 19.73 28.72 -4.44
C LEU A 191 19.68 29.50 -5.77
N PRO A 192 20.83 29.69 -6.45
CA PRO A 192 20.86 30.16 -7.83
C PRO A 192 20.05 29.25 -8.76
N TYR A 193 19.47 29.82 -9.81
CA TYR A 193 18.85 29.02 -10.87
C TYR A 193 19.91 28.14 -11.57
N GLY A 194 19.56 26.88 -11.81
CA GLY A 194 20.50 25.89 -12.33
C GLY A 194 20.03 24.46 -12.17
N VAL A 195 20.94 23.53 -12.45
CA VAL A 195 20.72 22.09 -12.30
C VAL A 195 21.43 21.61 -11.04
N TYR A 196 20.66 20.90 -10.22
CA TYR A 196 21.09 20.23 -8.99
C TYR A 196 20.88 18.72 -9.17
N TYR A 197 21.49 17.92 -8.31
CA TYR A 197 21.37 16.45 -8.35
C TYR A 197 20.76 15.94 -7.06
N TYR A 198 19.94 14.89 -7.14
CA TYR A 198 19.33 14.29 -5.96
C TYR A 198 19.60 12.79 -5.88
N VAL A 199 19.61 12.29 -4.65
CA VAL A 199 19.52 10.87 -4.30
C VAL A 199 18.37 10.73 -3.32
N PHE A 200 17.30 10.07 -3.75
CA PHE A 200 16.16 9.71 -2.93
C PHE A 200 16.21 8.22 -2.61
N LYS A 201 16.22 7.90 -1.32
CA LYS A 201 16.13 6.53 -0.79
C LYS A 201 14.74 6.35 -0.20
N PRO A 202 13.87 5.50 -0.75
CA PRO A 202 12.53 5.23 -0.18
C PRO A 202 12.55 4.59 1.22
N GLY A 203 13.70 4.15 1.73
CA GLY A 203 13.81 3.34 2.95
C GLY A 203 13.53 1.84 2.70
N ASN A 204 12.80 1.52 1.63
CA ASN A 204 12.58 0.17 1.13
C ASN A 204 12.56 0.13 -0.41
N GLY A 205 13.21 -0.86 -1.03
CA GLY A 205 13.40 -0.92 -2.48
C GLY A 205 14.61 -0.14 -2.99
N GLU A 206 14.60 0.23 -4.27
CA GLU A 206 15.76 0.78 -4.98
C GLU A 206 15.96 2.28 -4.72
N THR A 207 17.22 2.71 -4.67
CA THR A 207 17.58 4.14 -4.57
C THR A 207 17.40 4.81 -5.92
N ILE A 208 16.74 5.96 -5.95
CA ILE A 208 16.44 6.73 -7.15
C ILE A 208 17.30 7.99 -7.17
N SER A 209 17.98 8.24 -8.27
CA SER A 209 18.83 9.41 -8.44
C SER A 209 18.53 10.10 -9.76
N GLY A 210 18.62 11.43 -9.77
CA GLY A 210 18.37 12.22 -10.96
C GLY A 210 18.82 13.67 -10.81
N TYR A 211 18.34 14.52 -11.72
CA TYR A 211 18.57 15.95 -11.70
C TYR A 211 17.29 16.71 -11.32
N LEU A 212 17.47 17.88 -10.72
CA LEU A 212 16.43 18.84 -10.38
C LEU A 212 16.81 20.20 -10.97
N TYR A 213 15.94 20.76 -11.80
CA TYR A 213 16.06 22.14 -12.25
C TYR A 213 15.41 23.09 -11.24
N VAL A 214 16.19 24.02 -10.70
CA VAL A 214 15.68 25.13 -9.88
C VAL A 214 15.62 26.36 -10.78
N GLY A 215 14.42 26.92 -10.97
CA GLY A 215 14.21 28.07 -11.84
C GLY A 215 12.72 28.39 -12.01
N GLN A 216 12.40 29.49 -12.68
CA GLN A 216 10.98 29.86 -12.84
C GLN A 216 10.25 28.90 -13.78
N ALA A 217 9.05 28.48 -13.37
CA ALA A 217 8.11 27.80 -14.25
C ALA A 217 7.54 28.80 -15.28
N SER A 218 7.58 28.42 -16.57
CA SER A 218 7.08 29.20 -17.72
C SER A 218 5.61 28.90 -18.04
#